data_AF-A0A1D2QY10-F1
#
_entry.id   AF-A0A1D2QY10-F1
#
_cell.length_a   1.000
_cell.length_b   1.000
_cell.length_c   1.000
_cell.angle_alpha   90.00
_cell.angle_beta   90.00
_cell.angle_gamma   90.00
#
_symmetry.space_group_name_H-M   'P 1'
#
loop_
_entity.id
_entity.type
_entity.pdbx_description
1 polymer ?
#
loop_
_entity_poly.entity_id
_entity_poly.type
_entity_poly.pdbx_seq_one_letter_code
_entity_poly.pdbx_strand_id
1 'polypeptide(L)'
;MEIISALQDLPDSWGYAGLFIAVLISTASIIYPLPIDTLIVFAGGSAGNPILVGVIAGVAGSIGELSAYFIARGGKRIIGRYIQEGEKYFKVEEQFKKYGFWVIPIFAATPLPMDLIGLAAGALKYDLKKFLLGVLIGKIPRYLLIAFAGYFGFEFVKGLFGA
;
A
#
# COMPACT_ATOMS: atom_id res chain seq x y z
N MET A 1 11.49 10.66 19.00
CA MET A 1 10.64 11.60 19.76
C MET A 1 10.04 12.68 18.88
N GLU A 2 10.73 13.18 17.84
CA GLU A 2 10.18 14.23 16.93
C GLU A 2 8.96 13.82 16.10
N ILE A 3 8.88 12.55 15.69
CA ILE A 3 7.72 12.06 14.92
C ILE A 3 6.46 12.01 15.80
N ILE A 4 6.60 11.69 17.09
CA ILE A 4 5.46 11.55 18.00
C ILE A 4 4.89 12.93 18.36
N SER A 5 5.74 13.95 18.55
CA SER A 5 5.30 15.33 18.75
C SER A 5 4.64 15.92 17.50
N ALA A 6 5.18 15.65 16.31
CA ALA A 6 4.57 16.08 15.05
C ALA A 6 3.18 15.49 14.82
N LEU A 7 2.89 14.31 15.39
CA LEU A 7 1.58 13.67 15.34
C LEU A 7 0.59 14.26 16.37
N GLN A 8 1.07 14.86 17.46
CA GLN A 8 0.23 15.51 18.48
C GLN A 8 -0.14 16.95 18.13
N ASP A 9 0.66 17.61 17.29
CA ASP A 9 0.39 18.97 16.78
C ASP A 9 -0.59 18.99 15.59
N LEU A 10 -1.03 17.81 15.12
CA LEU A 10 -2.04 17.71 14.08
C LEU A 10 -3.41 18.16 14.64
N PRO A 11 -4.06 19.18 14.05
CA PRO A 11 -5.39 19.60 14.45
C PRO A 11 -6.39 18.44 14.41
N ASP A 12 -7.31 18.39 15.39
CA ASP A 12 -8.44 17.43 15.44
C ASP A 12 -9.28 17.38 14.14
N SER A 13 -9.14 18.38 13.26
CA SER A 13 -9.82 18.51 11.98
C SER A 13 -9.23 17.69 10.83
N TRP A 14 -8.07 17.04 10.99
CA TRP A 14 -7.44 16.33 9.87
C TRP A 14 -8.16 15.05 9.48
N GLY A 15 -8.88 14.39 10.40
CA GLY A 15 -9.78 13.27 10.12
C GLY A 15 -9.29 12.31 9.04
N TYR A 16 -10.07 12.19 7.95
CA TYR A 16 -9.73 11.33 6.82
C TYR A 16 -8.58 11.84 5.94
N ALA A 17 -8.30 13.15 5.92
CA ALA A 17 -7.17 13.70 5.17
C ALA A 17 -5.83 13.34 5.83
N GLY A 18 -5.77 13.39 7.17
CA GLY A 18 -4.63 12.89 7.94
C GLY A 18 -4.39 11.41 7.73
N LEU A 19 -5.46 10.60 7.75
CA LEU A 19 -5.40 9.18 7.40
C LEU A 19 -4.81 8.97 6.00
N PHE A 20 -5.30 9.70 5.00
CA PHE A 20 -4.82 9.61 3.63
C PHE A 20 -3.31 9.89 3.54
N ILE A 21 -2.85 10.99 4.13
CA ILE A 21 -1.43 11.39 4.11
C ILE A 21 -0.56 10.37 4.84
N ALA A 22 -1.00 9.90 6.02
CA ALA A 22 -0.27 8.92 6.81
C ALA A 22 -0.10 7.59 6.06
N VAL A 23 -1.18 7.07 5.46
CA VAL A 23 -1.12 5.85 4.65
C VAL A 23 -0.25 6.06 3.42
N LEU A 24 -0.40 7.18 2.72
CA LEU A 24 0.40 7.51 1.53
C LEU A 24 1.90 7.51 1.84
N ILE A 25 2.33 8.16 2.92
CA ILE A 25 3.74 8.21 3.32
C ILE A 25 4.24 6.84 3.77
N SER A 26 3.44 6.12 4.57
CA SER A 26 3.83 4.78 5.06
C SER A 26 4.04 3.78 3.93
N THR A 27 3.25 3.88 2.86
CA THR A 27 3.31 2.98 1.69
C THR A 27 4.26 3.47 0.60
N ALA A 28 4.79 4.68 0.70
CA ALA A 28 5.80 5.18 -0.23
C ALA A 28 7.24 4.71 0.10
N SER A 29 7.43 3.98 1.20
CA SER A 29 8.75 3.58 1.72
C SER A 29 9.29 2.31 1.06
N ILE A 30 10.46 2.42 0.41
CA ILE A 30 10.94 1.46 -0.61
C ILE A 30 11.69 0.23 -0.06
N ILE A 31 12.08 0.19 1.23
CA ILE A 31 13.17 -0.70 1.66
C ILE A 31 12.84 -1.58 2.88
N TYR A 32 11.81 -1.29 3.66
CA TYR A 32 11.51 -2.09 4.86
C TYR A 32 10.03 -2.48 4.90
N PRO A 33 9.68 -3.79 4.84
CA PRO A 33 8.31 -4.27 4.87
C PRO A 33 7.76 -4.18 6.29
N LEU A 34 7.56 -2.96 6.78
CA LEU A 34 6.83 -2.72 8.01
C LEU A 34 5.37 -2.53 7.67
N PRO A 35 4.45 -3.29 8.29
CA PRO A 35 3.02 -3.11 8.11
C PRO A 35 2.49 -1.88 8.88
N ILE A 36 3.17 -0.73 8.75
CA ILE A 36 2.79 0.54 9.40
C ILE A 36 1.42 0.98 8.88
N ASP A 37 1.19 0.84 7.58
CA ASP A 37 -0.09 1.09 6.91
C ASP A 37 -1.24 0.32 7.59
N THR A 38 -1.00 -0.93 7.94
CA THR A 38 -1.98 -1.83 8.57
C THR A 38 -2.36 -1.33 9.97
N LEU A 39 -1.39 -0.88 10.76
CA LEU A 39 -1.66 -0.31 12.08
C LEU A 39 -2.44 1.00 11.98
N ILE A 40 -2.08 1.88 11.04
CA ILE A 40 -2.78 3.15 10.80
C ILE A 40 -4.25 2.89 10.41
N VAL A 41 -4.49 1.93 9.50
CA VAL A 41 -5.84 1.60 9.04
C VAL A 41 -6.67 0.95 10.15
N PHE A 42 -6.09 0.08 10.96
CA PHE A 42 -6.76 -0.53 12.11
C PHE A 42 -7.19 0.55 13.12
N ALA A 43 -6.27 1.43 13.50
CA ALA A 43 -6.56 2.53 14.41
C ALA A 43 -7.63 3.47 13.84
N GLY A 44 -7.52 3.84 12.56
CA GLY A 44 -8.53 4.63 11.86
C GLY A 44 -9.91 3.98 11.88
N GLY A 45 -9.98 2.67 11.69
CA GLY A 45 -11.22 1.89 11.74
C GLY A 45 -11.88 1.86 13.11
N SER A 46 -11.08 1.87 14.19
CA SER A 46 -11.60 1.95 15.57
C SER A 46 -12.18 3.31 15.94
N ALA A 47 -11.75 4.39 15.27
CA ALA A 47 -12.10 5.76 15.61
C ALA A 47 -13.08 6.43 14.62
N GLY A 48 -13.29 5.85 13.43
CA GLY A 48 -14.09 6.45 12.35
C GLY A 48 -14.99 5.45 11.61
N ASN A 49 -15.56 5.87 10.48
CA ASN A 49 -16.37 4.97 9.66
C ASN A 49 -15.45 3.98 8.92
N PRO A 50 -15.56 2.66 9.17
CA PRO A 50 -14.60 1.68 8.64
C PRO A 50 -14.64 1.58 7.11
N ILE A 51 -15.77 1.87 6.46
CA ILE A 51 -15.88 1.87 5.00
C ILE A 51 -15.08 3.03 4.42
N LEU A 52 -15.27 4.24 4.94
CA LEU A 52 -14.52 5.43 4.49
C LEU A 52 -13.03 5.27 4.76
N VAL A 53 -12.65 4.77 5.94
CA VAL A 53 -11.26 4.47 6.29
C VAL A 53 -10.65 3.52 5.27
N GLY A 54 -11.29 2.37 5.01
CA GLY A 54 -10.76 1.35 4.10
C GLY A 54 -10.62 1.85 2.66
N VAL A 55 -11.60 2.59 2.14
CA VAL A 55 -11.55 3.15 0.78
C VAL A 55 -10.47 4.22 0.67
N ILE A 56 -10.42 5.18 1.60
CA ILE A 56 -9.47 6.30 1.56
C ILE A 56 -8.04 5.79 1.73
N ALA A 57 -7.81 4.88 2.68
CA ALA A 57 -6.54 4.21 2.82
C ALA A 57 -6.20 3.43 1.55
N GLY A 58 -7.17 2.75 0.92
CA GLY A 58 -6.93 1.91 -0.25
C GLY A 58 -6.42 2.73 -1.42
N VAL A 59 -7.03 3.91 -1.63
CA VAL A 59 -6.59 4.88 -2.63
C VAL A 59 -5.23 5.47 -2.27
N ALA A 60 -5.04 5.94 -1.03
CA ALA A 60 -3.77 6.50 -0.56
C ALA A 60 -2.62 5.51 -0.74
N GLY A 61 -2.82 4.28 -0.28
CA GLY A 61 -1.85 3.20 -0.37
C GLY A 61 -1.56 2.82 -1.82
N SER A 62 -2.55 2.86 -2.70
CA SER A 62 -2.33 2.58 -4.13
C SER A 62 -1.50 3.66 -4.83
N ILE A 63 -1.68 4.93 -4.43
CA ILE A 63 -0.86 6.04 -4.90
C ILE A 63 0.55 5.94 -4.34
N GLY A 64 0.71 5.50 -3.09
CA GLY A 64 2.02 5.28 -2.46
C GLY A 64 2.91 4.32 -3.26
N GLU A 65 2.36 3.19 -3.72
CA GLU A 65 3.08 2.19 -4.55
C GLU A 65 3.57 2.73 -5.89
N LEU A 66 3.03 3.85 -6.36
CA LEU A 66 3.53 4.50 -7.58
C LEU A 66 4.97 5.01 -7.40
N SER A 67 5.43 5.25 -6.17
CA SER A 67 6.81 5.68 -5.90
C SER A 67 7.80 4.63 -6.43
N ALA A 68 7.66 3.37 -6.00
CA ALA A 68 8.47 2.23 -6.43
C ALA A 68 8.39 2.04 -7.95
N TYR A 69 7.18 2.10 -8.51
CA TYR A 69 6.95 1.98 -9.95
C TYR A 69 7.71 3.04 -10.75
N PHE A 70 7.61 4.32 -10.39
CA PHE A 70 8.26 5.40 -11.13
C PHE A 70 9.78 5.43 -10.94
N ILE A 71 10.26 5.10 -9.74
CA ILE A 71 11.70 4.98 -9.46
C ILE A 71 12.32 3.91 -10.36
N ALA A 72 11.71 2.73 -10.45
CA ALA A 72 12.22 1.68 -11.32
C ALA A 72 12.07 2.00 -12.82
N ARG A 73 10.96 2.67 -13.20
CA ARG A 73 10.72 3.07 -14.60
C ARG A 73 11.72 4.11 -15.10
N GLY A 74 12.15 5.05 -14.26
CA GLY A 74 13.17 6.05 -14.57
C GLY A 74 14.62 5.54 -14.41
N GLY A 75 14.82 4.54 -13.56
CA GLY A 75 16.12 4.05 -13.08
C GLY A 75 16.88 3.08 -13.99
N LYS A 76 16.85 3.26 -15.33
CA LYS A 76 17.60 2.40 -16.29
C LYS A 76 19.08 2.18 -15.92
N ARG A 77 19.69 3.12 -15.18
CA ARG A 77 21.10 3.09 -14.74
C ARG A 77 21.38 2.24 -13.48
N ILE A 78 20.39 2.07 -12.60
CA ILE A 78 20.54 1.29 -11.35
C ILE A 78 20.22 -0.18 -11.60
N ILE A 79 19.18 -0.45 -12.40
CA ILE A 79 18.73 -1.82 -12.70
C ILE A 79 19.53 -2.44 -13.86
N GLY A 80 20.14 -1.63 -14.74
CA GLY A 80 20.97 -2.10 -15.86
C GLY A 80 22.23 -2.90 -15.47
N ARG A 81 22.59 -2.94 -14.18
CA ARG A 81 23.63 -3.87 -13.67
C ARG A 81 23.09 -5.23 -13.23
N TYR A 82 21.82 -5.32 -12.83
CA TYR A 82 21.15 -6.58 -12.47
C TYR A 82 20.47 -7.25 -13.68
N ILE A 83 20.06 -6.46 -14.68
CA ILE A 83 19.49 -6.93 -15.96
C ILE A 83 20.61 -7.09 -17.01
N GLN A 84 21.70 -7.80 -16.68
CA GLN A 84 22.68 -8.24 -17.71
C GLN A 84 22.45 -9.67 -18.18
N GLU A 85 21.47 -10.37 -17.61
CA GLU A 85 21.07 -11.71 -18.05
C GLU A 85 19.88 -11.61 -19.01
N GLY A 86 20.16 -11.33 -20.29
CA GLY A 86 19.13 -11.09 -21.32
C GLY A 86 18.02 -12.15 -21.37
N GLU A 87 18.34 -13.43 -21.22
CA GLU A 87 17.34 -14.51 -21.28
C GLU A 87 16.38 -14.55 -20.08
N LYS A 88 16.88 -14.29 -18.85
CA LYS A 88 16.02 -14.28 -17.66
C LYS A 88 15.10 -13.07 -17.66
N TYR A 89 15.58 -11.92 -18.14
CA TYR A 89 14.77 -10.72 -18.28
C TYR A 89 13.60 -10.92 -19.25
N PHE A 90 13.84 -11.49 -20.43
CA PHE A 90 12.79 -11.75 -21.41
C PHE A 90 11.70 -12.70 -20.88
N LYS A 91 12.10 -13.78 -20.18
CA LYS A 91 11.15 -14.71 -19.55
C LYS A 91 10.29 -14.03 -18.47
N VAL A 92 10.92 -13.23 -17.62
CA VAL A 92 10.20 -12.48 -16.56
C VAL A 92 9.27 -11.43 -17.18
N GLU A 93 9.71 -10.73 -18.23
CA GLU A 93 8.88 -9.76 -18.96
C GLU A 93 7.64 -10.42 -19.58
N GLU A 94 7.81 -11.57 -20.23
CA GLU A 94 6.71 -12.30 -20.87
C GLU A 94 5.72 -12.84 -19.83
N GLN A 95 6.22 -13.39 -18.72
CA GLN A 95 5.40 -13.82 -17.59
C GLN A 95 4.65 -12.65 -16.95
N PHE A 96 5.29 -11.50 -16.77
CA PHE A 96 4.65 -10.32 -16.18
C PHE A 96 3.63 -9.68 -17.14
N LYS A 97 3.86 -9.72 -18.45
CA LYS A 97 2.85 -9.30 -19.44
C LYS A 97 1.64 -10.22 -19.45
N LYS A 98 1.84 -11.54 -19.27
CA LYS A 98 0.77 -12.53 -19.29
C LYS A 98 -0.03 -12.60 -17.98
N TYR A 99 0.64 -12.50 -16.83
CA TYR A 99 0.04 -12.71 -15.51
C TYR A 99 0.02 -11.48 -14.62
N GLY A 100 0.72 -10.39 -14.98
CA GLY A 100 0.88 -9.21 -14.13
C GLY A 100 -0.45 -8.62 -13.65
N PHE A 101 -1.46 -8.58 -14.52
CA PHE A 101 -2.79 -8.09 -14.12
C PHE A 101 -3.44 -8.91 -12.99
N TRP A 102 -3.18 -10.22 -12.91
CA TRP A 102 -3.72 -11.08 -11.86
C TRP A 102 -2.81 -11.15 -10.63
N VAL A 103 -1.49 -11.10 -10.83
CA VAL A 103 -0.51 -11.17 -9.75
C VAL A 103 -0.58 -9.91 -8.86
N ILE A 104 -0.70 -8.73 -9.47
CA ILE A 104 -0.74 -7.44 -8.74
C ILE A 104 -1.85 -7.39 -7.68
N PRO A 105 -3.14 -7.63 -8.00
CA PRO A 105 -4.20 -7.57 -6.99
C PRO A 105 -4.06 -8.65 -5.91
N ILE A 106 -3.56 -9.84 -6.25
CA ILE A 106 -3.32 -10.90 -5.26
C ILE A 106 -2.26 -10.45 -4.25
N PHE A 107 -1.13 -9.93 -4.73
CA PHE A 107 -0.07 -9.41 -3.85
C PHE A 107 -0.57 -8.22 -3.03
N ALA A 108 -1.27 -7.27 -3.64
CA ALA A 108 -1.82 -6.11 -2.96
C ALA A 108 -2.88 -6.46 -1.90
N ALA A 109 -3.65 -7.53 -2.09
CA ALA A 109 -4.61 -8.03 -1.11
C ALA A 109 -3.95 -8.72 0.09
N THR A 110 -2.74 -9.22 -0.08
CA THR A 110 -1.94 -9.87 0.98
C THR A 110 -1.01 -8.87 1.68
N PRO A 111 -0.50 -9.18 2.89
CA PRO A 111 0.56 -8.41 3.53
C PRO A 111 1.96 -8.66 2.91
N LEU A 112 2.01 -9.04 1.63
CA LEU A 112 3.25 -9.28 0.91
C LEU A 112 3.90 -7.95 0.47
N PRO A 113 5.23 -7.92 0.30
CA PRO A 113 5.96 -6.72 -0.09
C PRO A 113 5.57 -6.29 -1.52
N MET A 114 4.67 -5.31 -1.60
CA MET A 114 4.17 -4.77 -2.86
C MET A 114 5.22 -3.93 -3.59
N ASP A 115 6.16 -3.32 -2.85
CA ASP A 115 7.27 -2.55 -3.42
C ASP A 115 8.08 -3.34 -4.45
N LEU A 116 8.31 -4.64 -4.22
CA LEU A 116 9.03 -5.50 -5.16
C LEU A 116 8.27 -5.65 -6.48
N ILE A 117 6.95 -5.80 -6.40
CA ILE A 117 6.07 -5.89 -7.57
C ILE A 117 5.98 -4.53 -8.27
N GLY A 118 5.94 -3.42 -7.51
CA GLY A 118 5.99 -2.06 -8.04
C GLY A 118 7.29 -1.79 -8.81
N LEU A 119 8.44 -2.11 -8.21
CA LEU A 119 9.76 -2.01 -8.84
C LEU A 119 9.84 -2.86 -10.11
N ALA A 120 9.38 -4.12 -10.06
CA ALA A 120 9.35 -5.01 -11.22
C ALA A 120 8.45 -4.45 -12.34
N ALA A 121 7.24 -4.02 -12.01
CA ALA A 121 6.30 -3.42 -12.96
C ALA A 121 6.87 -2.15 -13.61
N GLY A 122 7.56 -1.31 -12.83
CA GLY A 122 8.24 -0.11 -13.31
C GLY A 122 9.41 -0.43 -14.25
N ALA A 123 10.28 -1.35 -13.85
CA ALA A 123 11.44 -1.79 -14.63
C ALA A 123 11.05 -2.38 -15.99
N LEU A 124 9.98 -3.19 -16.01
CA LEU A 124 9.42 -3.82 -17.20
C LEU A 124 8.54 -2.89 -18.02
N LYS A 125 8.36 -1.62 -17.60
CA LYS A 125 7.48 -0.63 -18.22
C LYS A 125 6.05 -1.15 -18.43
N TYR A 126 5.54 -1.93 -17.47
CA TYR A 126 4.18 -2.44 -17.49
C TYR A 126 3.17 -1.29 -17.55
N ASP A 127 1.97 -1.51 -18.08
CA ASP A 127 0.98 -0.44 -18.22
C ASP A 127 0.60 0.15 -16.85
N LEU A 128 0.74 1.48 -16.70
CA LEU A 128 0.51 2.19 -15.44
C LEU A 128 -0.95 2.08 -14.97
N LYS A 129 -1.91 2.10 -15.90
CA LYS A 129 -3.33 2.01 -15.54
C LYS A 129 -3.67 0.62 -15.05
N LYS A 130 -3.19 -0.43 -15.73
CA LYS A 130 -3.35 -1.82 -15.30
C LYS A 130 -2.68 -2.07 -13.96
N PHE A 131 -1.51 -1.49 -13.73
CA PHE A 131 -0.83 -1.56 -12.44
C PHE A 131 -1.70 -0.94 -11.34
N LEU A 132 -2.05 0.34 -11.48
CA LEU A 132 -2.81 1.07 -10.48
C LEU A 132 -4.18 0.43 -10.19
N LEU A 133 -4.89 -0.02 -11.23
CA LEU A 133 -6.15 -0.74 -11.08
C LEU A 133 -5.97 -2.07 -10.32
N GLY A 134 -4.92 -2.84 -10.64
CA GLY A 134 -4.62 -4.07 -9.90
C GLY A 134 -4.34 -3.78 -8.42
N VAL A 135 -3.55 -2.74 -8.13
CA VAL A 135 -3.25 -2.37 -6.74
C VAL A 135 -4.51 -1.91 -6.00
N LEU A 136 -5.37 -1.10 -6.63
CA LEU A 136 -6.65 -0.68 -6.04
C LEU A 136 -7.56 -1.87 -5.73
N ILE A 137 -7.70 -2.80 -6.68
CA ILE A 137 -8.53 -4.01 -6.52
C ILE A 137 -8.04 -4.88 -5.36
N GLY A 138 -6.73 -4.93 -5.09
CA GLY A 138 -6.18 -5.66 -3.96
C GLY A 138 -6.21 -4.90 -2.64
N LYS A 139 -5.76 -3.64 -2.63
CA LYS A 139 -5.61 -2.82 -1.40
C LYS A 139 -6.93 -2.41 -0.79
N ILE A 140 -7.93 -2.03 -1.60
CA ILE A 140 -9.23 -1.59 -1.05
C ILE A 140 -9.89 -2.70 -0.21
N PRO A 141 -10.06 -3.95 -0.71
CA PRO A 141 -10.60 -5.04 0.10
C PRO A 141 -9.74 -5.32 1.35
N ARG A 142 -8.41 -5.35 1.21
CA ARG A 142 -7.51 -5.58 2.34
C ARG A 142 -7.72 -4.53 3.44
N TYR A 143 -7.74 -3.25 3.09
CA TYR A 143 -7.89 -2.20 4.08
C TYR A 143 -9.31 -2.05 4.62
N LEU A 144 -10.34 -2.42 3.85
CA LEU A 144 -11.69 -2.58 4.38
C LEU A 144 -11.70 -3.66 5.47
N LEU A 145 -11.14 -4.84 5.21
CA LEU A 145 -11.05 -5.91 6.22
C LEU A 145 -10.35 -5.45 7.50
N ILE A 146 -9.22 -4.73 7.35
CA ILE A 146 -8.45 -4.22 8.49
C ILE A 146 -9.21 -3.13 9.25
N ALA A 147 -9.89 -2.22 8.54
CA ALA A 147 -10.69 -1.17 9.17
C ALA A 147 -11.88 -1.75 9.94
N PHE A 148 -12.57 -2.76 9.38
CA PHE A 148 -13.63 -3.48 10.10
C PHE A 148 -13.10 -4.25 11.30
N ALA A 149 -11.91 -4.86 11.19
CA ALA A 149 -11.26 -5.49 12.33
C ALA A 149 -10.98 -4.49 13.46
N GLY A 150 -10.55 -3.27 13.12
CA GLY A 150 -10.39 -2.17 14.07
C GLY A 150 -11.70 -1.77 14.75
N TYR A 151 -12.76 -1.58 13.96
CA TYR A 151 -14.09 -1.22 14.44
C TYR A 151 -14.66 -2.26 15.42
N PHE A 152 -14.77 -3.52 14.99
CA PHE A 152 -15.32 -4.58 15.84
C PHE A 152 -14.41 -4.94 17.01
N GLY A 153 -13.10 -4.88 16.83
CA GLY A 153 -12.13 -5.12 17.91
C GLY A 153 -12.27 -4.10 19.03
N PHE A 154 -12.47 -2.83 18.69
CA PHE A 154 -12.67 -1.77 19.66
C PHE A 154 -14.00 -1.89 20.42
N GLU A 155 -15.09 -2.17 19.70
CA GLU A 155 -16.41 -2.39 20.32
C GLU A 155 -16.41 -3.63 21.23
N PHE A 156 -15.72 -4.71 20.85
CA PHE A 156 -15.55 -5.89 21.69
C PHE A 156 -14.82 -5.56 23.00
N VAL A 157 -13.73 -4.79 22.92
CA VAL A 157 -12.97 -4.36 24.10
C VAL A 157 -13.84 -3.50 25.02
N LYS A 158 -14.57 -2.50 24.49
CA LYS A 158 -15.50 -1.71 25.32
C LYS A 158 -16.53 -2.58 26.03
N GLY A 159 -17.13 -3.53 25.32
CA GLY A 159 -18.11 -4.46 25.87
C GLY A 159 -17.56 -5.33 27.01
N LEU A 160 -16.27 -5.68 26.99
CA LEU A 160 -15.62 -6.42 28.08
C LEU A 160 -15.35 -5.56 29.31
N PHE A 161 -15.00 -4.29 29.13
CA PHE A 161 -14.62 -3.38 30.22
C PHE A 161 -15.78 -2.52 30.74
N GLY A 162 -16.98 -2.64 30.16
CA GLY A 162 -18.21 -2.00 30.66
C GLY A 162 -18.20 -0.47 30.59
N ALA A 163 -17.48 0.10 29.63
CA ALA A 163 -17.38 1.54 29.38
C ALA A 163 -18.23 1.97 28.19
#